data_AF-A0AB32X2Y8-F1
#
_entry.id   AF-A0AB32X2Y8-F1
#
_cell.length_a   1.000
_cell.length_b   1.000
_cell.length_c   1.000
_cell.angle_alpha   90.00
_cell.angle_beta   90.00
_cell.angle_gamma   90.00
#
_symmetry.space_group_name_H-M   'P 1'
#
loop_
_entity.id
_entity.type
_entity.pdbx_description
1 polymer ?
#
loop_
_entity_poly.entity_id
_entity_poly.type
_entity_poly.pdbx_seq_one_letter_code
_entity_poly.pdbx_strand_id
1 'polypeptide(L)'
;MEDFSDMLLLTLGRRNMTVEDRISKLPNDLLLKIMSLLNTKQAVQTCVLSKRWKPLWQSLPNLDFNFDTFPFQQETDDEDKEEVEMKMCSFSNFISQVLFRRCPTDLVKVCVQSHIYDPHCFLVDGLLCYAVKHNVQQLTFHSRSDCQYLFPESFWTCQSLTSLELKGSDWMPMKLPTLLACPALKSLHLSHFSAAGPNFEPTAFSGCPNLETLQLFDILAVGSEGLCIDALKLTSLVLSFASLRHGKVEIYAPRLTTFKYSGIPPIVCLTDHLASVDDVYFDIKTLGFKRNEEEYVLRLINTLNEFRHAKSLTLSSSTVQSTIVLIFSSTLAWKLIQKRRQIEKEN
;
A
#
# COMPACT_ATOMS: atom_id res chain seq x y z
N MET A 1 -50.13 56.85 6.34
CA MET A 1 -49.86 55.42 6.57
C MET A 1 -50.37 54.67 5.35
N GLU A 2 -49.84 54.89 4.15
CA GLU A 2 -48.42 54.78 3.77
C GLU A 2 -47.81 53.52 4.40
N ASP A 3 -48.03 52.36 3.76
CA ASP A 3 -47.06 51.24 3.78
C ASP A 3 -47.44 50.04 2.89
N PHE A 4 -48.65 49.99 2.32
CA PHE A 4 -49.05 48.84 1.46
C PHE A 4 -48.64 48.95 -0.01
N SER A 5 -48.22 50.14 -0.47
CA SER A 5 -47.72 50.34 -1.84
C SER A 5 -46.26 49.90 -1.99
N ASP A 6 -45.44 50.05 -0.94
CA ASP A 6 -44.03 49.63 -0.96
C ASP A 6 -43.88 48.10 -0.83
N MET A 7 -44.85 47.42 -0.20
CA MET A 7 -44.89 45.95 -0.14
C MET A 7 -45.22 45.31 -1.50
N LEU A 8 -45.93 46.01 -2.38
CA LEU A 8 -46.22 45.59 -3.76
C LEU A 8 -45.09 45.95 -4.75
N LEU A 9 -44.23 46.92 -4.42
CA LEU A 9 -43.03 47.22 -5.20
C LEU A 9 -41.84 46.30 -4.87
N LEU A 10 -41.79 45.73 -3.66
CA LEU A 10 -40.81 44.70 -3.31
C LEU A 10 -41.11 43.33 -3.96
N THR A 11 -42.32 43.12 -4.47
CA THR A 11 -42.72 41.87 -5.17
C THR A 11 -42.59 41.93 -6.69
N LEU A 12 -42.34 43.11 -7.28
CA LEU A 12 -42.12 43.29 -8.72
C LEU A 12 -40.63 43.46 -9.12
N GLY A 13 -39.73 43.40 -8.13
CA GLY A 13 -38.28 43.49 -8.32
C GLY A 13 -37.53 42.17 -8.12
N ARG A 14 -38.19 41.01 -8.23
CA ARG A 14 -37.49 39.73 -8.25
C ARG A 14 -36.73 39.66 -9.57
N ARG A 15 -35.52 40.22 -9.59
CA ARG A 15 -34.54 40.03 -10.66
C ARG A 15 -34.57 38.54 -11.00
N ASN A 16 -35.07 38.21 -12.18
CA ASN A 16 -34.67 37.00 -12.88
C ASN A 16 -33.16 37.15 -13.11
N MET A 17 -32.36 36.96 -12.06
CA MET A 17 -31.01 36.48 -12.24
C MET A 17 -31.19 35.08 -12.76
N THR A 18 -31.35 34.95 -14.07
CA THR A 18 -31.01 33.72 -14.77
C THR A 18 -29.57 33.46 -14.38
N VAL A 19 -29.36 32.64 -13.34
CA VAL A 19 -28.04 32.19 -12.95
C VAL A 19 -27.52 31.49 -14.18
N GLU A 20 -26.59 32.15 -14.87
CA GLU A 20 -26.06 31.64 -16.13
C GLU A 20 -25.45 30.27 -15.84
N ASP A 21 -25.96 29.23 -16.52
CA ASP A 21 -25.41 27.89 -16.38
C ASP A 21 -24.05 27.82 -17.10
N ARG A 22 -23.02 28.18 -16.37
CA ARG A 22 -21.63 28.19 -16.84
C ARG A 22 -21.03 26.79 -16.91
N ILE A 23 -21.56 25.83 -16.14
CA ILE A 23 -21.05 24.46 -16.08
C ILE A 23 -21.41 23.71 -17.36
N SER A 24 -22.64 23.86 -17.85
CA SER A 24 -23.06 23.27 -19.13
C SER A 24 -22.29 23.82 -20.34
N LYS A 25 -21.69 25.01 -20.23
CA LYS A 25 -20.87 25.63 -21.31
C LYS A 25 -19.43 25.13 -21.35
N LEU A 26 -18.94 24.42 -20.32
CA LEU A 26 -17.58 23.89 -20.32
C LEU A 26 -17.40 22.86 -21.44
N PRO A 27 -16.21 22.71 -22.04
CA PRO A 27 -15.89 21.58 -22.92
C PRO A 27 -15.89 20.24 -22.17
N ASN A 28 -16.04 19.12 -22.90
CA ASN A 28 -16.04 17.78 -22.32
C ASN A 28 -14.74 17.46 -21.57
N ASP A 29 -13.59 17.93 -22.05
CA ASP A 29 -12.30 17.66 -21.42
C ASP A 29 -12.21 18.27 -20.02
N LEU A 30 -12.78 19.47 -19.83
CA LEU A 30 -12.87 20.10 -18.51
C LEU A 30 -13.84 19.37 -17.59
N LEU A 31 -14.97 18.87 -18.13
CA LEU A 31 -15.89 18.05 -17.34
C LEU A 31 -15.26 16.73 -16.89
N LEU A 32 -14.54 16.05 -17.79
CA LEU A 32 -13.78 14.84 -17.46
C LEU A 32 -12.72 15.15 -16.40
N LYS A 33 -12.05 16.31 -16.50
CA LYS A 33 -11.08 16.73 -15.49
C LYS A 33 -11.74 16.96 -14.13
N ILE A 34 -12.90 17.62 -14.08
CA ILE A 34 -13.68 17.81 -12.84
C ILE A 34 -14.08 16.44 -12.26
N MET A 35 -14.67 15.56 -13.07
CA MET A 35 -15.07 14.23 -12.63
C MET A 35 -13.88 13.38 -12.15
N SER A 36 -12.69 13.53 -12.75
CA SER A 36 -11.50 12.78 -12.34
C SER A 36 -10.98 13.15 -10.94
N LEU A 37 -11.47 14.25 -10.36
CA LEU A 37 -11.18 14.67 -8.99
C LEU A 37 -12.20 14.12 -7.97
N LEU A 38 -13.26 13.47 -8.45
CA LEU A 38 -14.32 12.89 -7.62
C LEU A 38 -14.09 11.39 -7.47
N ASN A 39 -14.59 10.82 -6.37
CA ASN A 39 -14.71 9.37 -6.29
C ASN A 39 -15.79 8.86 -7.27
N THR A 40 -15.80 7.55 -7.55
CA THR A 40 -16.68 6.99 -8.58
C THR A 40 -18.16 7.26 -8.31
N LYS A 41 -18.57 7.15 -7.04
CA LYS A 41 -19.95 7.41 -6.62
C LYS A 41 -20.35 8.86 -6.93
N GLN A 42 -19.53 9.82 -6.49
CA GLN A 42 -19.77 11.24 -6.74
C GLN A 42 -19.80 11.53 -8.25
N ALA A 43 -18.86 10.97 -9.02
CA ALA A 43 -18.85 11.11 -10.47
C ALA A 43 -20.16 10.60 -11.11
N VAL A 44 -20.67 9.43 -10.69
CA VAL A 44 -21.98 8.94 -11.17
C VAL A 44 -23.13 9.88 -10.73
N GLN A 45 -23.12 10.37 -9.48
CA GLN A 45 -24.16 11.28 -8.97
C GLN A 45 -24.23 12.60 -9.75
N THR A 46 -23.10 13.11 -10.25
CA THR A 46 -23.09 14.34 -11.06
C THR A 46 -23.87 14.21 -12.38
N CYS A 47 -24.25 13.00 -12.80
CA CYS A 47 -25.13 12.79 -13.96
C CYS A 47 -26.51 13.42 -13.83
N VAL A 48 -26.96 13.70 -12.60
CA VAL A 48 -28.22 14.40 -12.34
C VAL A 48 -28.17 15.85 -12.81
N LEU A 49 -26.96 16.45 -12.86
CA LEU A 49 -26.78 17.85 -13.28
C LEU A 49 -27.06 18.05 -14.78
N SER A 50 -26.70 17.09 -15.62
CA SER A 50 -26.95 17.14 -17.06
C SER A 50 -26.78 15.78 -17.73
N LYS A 51 -27.62 15.50 -18.73
CA LYS A 51 -27.54 14.28 -19.55
C LYS A 51 -26.16 14.10 -20.22
N ARG A 52 -25.42 15.19 -20.45
CA ARG A 52 -24.07 15.15 -21.05
C ARG A 52 -23.02 14.51 -20.15
N TRP A 53 -23.24 14.51 -18.84
CA TRP A 53 -22.30 13.94 -17.87
C TRP A 53 -22.36 12.41 -17.87
N LYS A 54 -23.51 11.83 -18.27
CA LYS A 54 -23.71 10.38 -18.31
C LYS A 54 -22.71 9.63 -19.21
N PRO A 55 -22.53 9.96 -20.50
CA PRO A 55 -21.53 9.28 -21.31
C PRO A 55 -20.09 9.56 -20.87
N LEU A 56 -19.83 10.71 -20.25
CA LEU A 56 -18.48 11.10 -19.82
C LEU A 56 -18.01 10.30 -18.60
N TRP A 57 -18.86 10.04 -17.61
CA TRP A 57 -18.43 9.22 -16.48
C TRP A 57 -18.15 7.78 -16.90
N GLN A 58 -18.91 7.25 -17.88
CA GLN A 58 -18.79 5.88 -18.37
C GLN A 58 -17.41 5.60 -18.99
N SER A 59 -16.71 6.63 -19.47
CA SER A 59 -15.38 6.55 -20.06
C SER A 59 -14.25 7.02 -19.14
N LEU A 60 -14.52 7.32 -17.87
CA LEU A 60 -13.47 7.81 -16.96
C LEU A 60 -12.40 6.75 -16.75
N PRO A 61 -11.10 7.00 -16.95
CA PRO A 61 -10.08 5.97 -16.79
C PRO A 61 -9.78 5.61 -15.33
N ASN A 62 -10.27 6.41 -14.38
CA ASN A 62 -10.02 6.25 -12.96
C ASN A 62 -11.29 5.82 -12.23
N LEU A 63 -11.18 4.76 -11.43
CA LEU A 63 -12.21 4.27 -10.54
C LEU A 63 -11.70 4.32 -9.10
N ASP A 64 -12.46 4.98 -8.25
CA ASP A 64 -12.20 5.07 -6.81
C ASP A 64 -13.45 4.66 -6.02
N PHE A 65 -13.31 3.58 -5.26
CA PHE A 65 -14.33 2.94 -4.45
C PHE A 65 -13.86 2.90 -3.00
N ASN A 66 -14.54 3.64 -2.13
CA ASN A 66 -14.23 3.66 -0.71
C ASN A 66 -15.50 3.27 0.06
N PHE A 67 -15.43 2.15 0.77
CA PHE A 67 -16.52 1.60 1.57
C PHE A 67 -16.84 2.51 2.76
N ASP A 68 -15.82 3.02 3.45
CA ASP A 68 -15.98 3.78 4.69
C ASP A 68 -16.72 5.12 4.48
N THR A 69 -16.65 5.66 3.27
CA THR A 69 -17.37 6.88 2.85
C THR A 69 -18.65 6.58 2.07
N PHE A 70 -19.01 5.30 1.93
CA PHE A 70 -20.23 4.89 1.26
C PHE A 70 -21.45 5.19 2.15
N PRO A 71 -22.54 5.76 1.61
CA PRO A 71 -23.61 6.34 2.43
C PRO A 71 -24.57 5.22 2.86
N PHE A 72 -24.18 4.46 3.86
CA PHE A 72 -25.13 3.55 4.51
C PHE A 72 -26.13 4.37 5.34
N GLN A 73 -27.35 3.87 5.48
CA GLN A 73 -28.41 4.57 6.21
C GLN A 73 -28.11 4.65 7.72
N GLN A 74 -27.20 3.83 8.23
CA GLN A 74 -26.78 3.73 9.64
C GLN A 74 -25.26 3.51 9.70
N GLU A 75 -24.61 4.01 10.76
CA GLU A 75 -23.21 3.69 11.06
C GLU A 75 -23.03 2.17 11.19
N THR A 76 -21.86 1.65 10.83
CA THR A 76 -21.56 0.22 10.90
C THR A 76 -21.23 -0.15 12.34
N ASP A 77 -22.07 -0.99 12.94
CA ASP A 77 -21.64 -1.78 14.09
C ASP A 77 -20.87 -3.00 13.57
N ASP A 78 -19.53 -2.96 13.67
CA ASP A 78 -18.66 -4.03 13.19
C ASP A 78 -18.88 -5.36 13.95
N GLU A 79 -19.62 -5.34 15.06
CA GLU A 79 -20.01 -6.56 15.80
C GLU A 79 -21.22 -7.28 15.18
N ASP A 80 -22.09 -6.56 14.45
CA ASP A 80 -23.23 -7.15 13.74
C ASP A 80 -22.82 -7.67 12.35
N LYS A 81 -22.49 -8.95 12.31
CA LYS A 81 -22.07 -9.64 11.08
C LYS A 81 -23.12 -9.56 9.96
N GLU A 82 -24.40 -9.64 10.28
CA GLU A 82 -25.46 -9.64 9.26
C GLU A 82 -25.58 -8.26 8.62
N GLU A 83 -25.45 -7.19 9.42
CA GLU A 83 -25.43 -5.82 8.90
C GLU A 83 -24.20 -5.57 8.02
N VAL A 84 -23.01 -6.01 8.46
CA VAL A 84 -21.76 -5.89 7.69
C VAL A 84 -21.89 -6.60 6.34
N GLU A 85 -22.41 -7.83 6.32
CA GLU A 85 -22.64 -8.59 5.09
C GLU A 85 -23.61 -7.89 4.14
N MET A 86 -24.73 -7.35 4.65
CA MET A 86 -25.71 -6.62 3.85
C MET A 86 -25.12 -5.36 3.22
N LYS A 87 -24.33 -4.61 3.98
CA LYS A 87 -23.65 -3.39 3.51
C LYS A 87 -22.57 -3.72 2.49
N MET A 88 -21.78 -4.77 2.71
CA MET A 88 -20.79 -5.26 1.73
C MET A 88 -21.45 -5.73 0.43
N CYS A 89 -22.56 -6.48 0.50
CA CYS A 89 -23.34 -6.87 -0.68
C CYS A 89 -23.83 -5.64 -1.46
N SER A 90 -24.32 -4.62 -0.75
CA SER A 90 -24.80 -3.38 -1.37
C SER A 90 -23.67 -2.63 -2.08
N PHE A 91 -22.50 -2.56 -1.45
CA PHE A 91 -21.31 -1.92 -2.03
C PHE A 91 -20.77 -2.70 -3.23
N SER A 92 -20.68 -4.02 -3.15
CA SER A 92 -20.28 -4.89 -4.27
C SER A 92 -21.26 -4.81 -5.45
N ASN A 93 -22.57 -4.75 -5.18
CA ASN A 93 -23.58 -4.52 -6.22
C ASN A 93 -23.41 -3.15 -6.88
N PHE A 94 -23.12 -2.10 -6.09
CA PHE A 94 -22.79 -0.78 -6.65
C PHE A 94 -21.57 -0.84 -7.58
N ILE A 95 -20.48 -1.46 -7.14
CA ILE A 95 -19.27 -1.67 -7.97
C ILE A 95 -19.67 -2.40 -9.26
N SER A 96 -20.35 -3.53 -9.15
CA SER A 96 -20.79 -4.34 -10.30
C SER A 96 -21.63 -3.54 -11.30
N GLN A 97 -22.56 -2.71 -10.82
CA GLN A 97 -23.37 -1.84 -11.67
C GLN A 97 -22.55 -0.75 -12.36
N VAL A 98 -21.54 -0.19 -11.69
CA VAL A 98 -20.61 0.75 -12.31
C VAL A 98 -19.86 0.05 -13.44
N LEU A 99 -19.22 -1.09 -13.16
CA LEU A 99 -18.43 -1.83 -14.14
C LEU A 99 -19.26 -2.23 -15.36
N PHE A 100 -20.49 -2.70 -15.14
CA PHE A 100 -21.42 -3.09 -16.20
C PHE A 100 -21.82 -1.93 -17.11
N ARG A 101 -21.94 -0.73 -16.57
CA ARG A 101 -22.41 0.46 -17.30
C ARG A 101 -21.28 1.25 -17.97
N ARG A 102 -20.02 0.96 -17.66
CA ARG A 102 -18.87 1.64 -18.27
C ARG A 102 -18.70 1.29 -19.74
N CYS A 103 -18.04 2.19 -20.46
CA CYS A 103 -17.51 1.88 -21.78
C CYS A 103 -16.30 0.94 -21.65
N PRO A 104 -16.11 -0.01 -22.58
CA PRO A 104 -15.00 -0.97 -22.55
C PRO A 104 -13.69 -0.29 -22.96
N THR A 105 -13.22 0.61 -22.11
CA THR A 105 -12.01 1.42 -22.28
C THR A 105 -10.98 1.02 -21.24
N ASP A 106 -9.71 1.29 -21.52
CA ASP A 106 -8.63 0.98 -20.60
C ASP A 106 -8.75 1.78 -19.30
N LEU A 107 -8.30 1.16 -18.21
CA LEU A 107 -8.25 1.76 -16.89
C LEU A 107 -6.83 2.25 -16.61
N VAL A 108 -6.72 3.48 -16.15
CA VAL A 108 -5.46 4.02 -15.64
C VAL A 108 -5.32 3.67 -14.18
N LYS A 109 -6.36 3.90 -13.37
CA LYS A 109 -6.31 3.67 -11.92
C LYS A 109 -7.58 3.03 -11.40
N VAL A 110 -7.44 2.01 -10.56
CA VAL A 110 -8.53 1.45 -9.75
C VAL A 110 -8.10 1.49 -8.29
N CYS A 111 -8.95 2.02 -7.42
CA CYS A 111 -8.74 2.09 -5.99
C CYS A 111 -9.96 1.50 -5.28
N VAL A 112 -9.71 0.54 -4.38
CA VAL A 112 -10.71 -0.03 -3.47
C VAL A 112 -10.19 0.07 -2.06
N GLN A 113 -10.98 0.64 -1.17
CA GLN A 113 -10.63 0.77 0.23
C GLN A 113 -11.81 0.37 1.12
N SER A 114 -11.53 -0.52 2.07
CA SER A 114 -12.42 -0.89 3.16
C SER A 114 -11.60 -1.16 4.42
N HIS A 115 -11.98 -0.53 5.54
CA HIS A 115 -11.45 -0.87 6.86
C HIS A 115 -12.28 -1.94 7.58
N ILE A 116 -13.46 -2.27 7.04
CA ILE A 116 -14.34 -3.29 7.59
C ILE A 116 -13.95 -4.67 7.07
N TYR A 117 -14.10 -5.68 7.94
CA TYR A 117 -13.87 -7.07 7.60
C TYR A 117 -14.93 -7.57 6.60
N ASP A 118 -14.48 -8.06 5.44
CA ASP A 118 -15.31 -8.66 4.40
C ASP A 118 -15.22 -10.20 4.50
N PRO A 119 -16.19 -10.87 5.14
CA PRO A 119 -16.14 -12.31 5.40
C PRO A 119 -16.25 -13.16 4.13
N HIS A 120 -16.91 -12.64 3.08
CA HIS A 120 -17.19 -13.40 1.84
C HIS A 120 -16.45 -12.86 0.63
N CYS A 121 -15.57 -11.88 0.82
CA CYS A 121 -14.65 -11.38 -0.19
C CYS A 121 -15.38 -10.76 -1.40
N PHE A 122 -16.53 -10.14 -1.16
CA PHE A 122 -17.43 -9.58 -2.17
C PHE A 122 -16.77 -8.56 -3.10
N LEU A 123 -15.64 -7.96 -2.69
CA LEU A 123 -14.93 -6.93 -3.45
C LEU A 123 -13.87 -7.47 -4.40
N VAL A 124 -13.43 -8.72 -4.17
CA VAL A 124 -12.31 -9.32 -4.89
C VAL A 124 -12.79 -9.87 -6.24
N ASP A 125 -13.93 -10.56 -6.24
CA ASP A 125 -14.44 -11.23 -7.42
C ASP A 125 -15.12 -10.25 -8.41
N GLY A 126 -14.94 -10.49 -9.71
CA GLY A 126 -15.43 -9.64 -10.80
C GLY A 126 -14.66 -8.32 -11.02
N LEU A 127 -14.36 -7.56 -9.97
CA LEU A 127 -13.67 -6.27 -10.09
C LEU A 127 -12.22 -6.43 -10.57
N LEU A 128 -11.45 -7.34 -9.96
CA LEU A 128 -10.06 -7.56 -10.35
C LEU A 128 -9.97 -8.14 -11.77
N CYS A 129 -10.85 -9.09 -12.10
CA CYS A 129 -11.00 -9.64 -13.45
C CYS A 129 -11.29 -8.52 -14.47
N TYR A 130 -12.22 -7.62 -14.15
CA TYR A 130 -12.53 -6.47 -14.99
C TYR A 130 -11.33 -5.54 -15.14
N ALA A 131 -10.65 -5.21 -14.04
CA ALA A 131 -9.51 -4.30 -14.04
C ALA A 131 -8.37 -4.83 -14.94
N VAL A 132 -8.02 -6.10 -14.80
CA VAL A 132 -7.00 -6.77 -15.63
C VAL A 132 -7.44 -6.82 -17.10
N LYS A 133 -8.69 -7.21 -17.37
CA LYS A 133 -9.25 -7.25 -18.73
C LYS A 133 -9.22 -5.90 -19.43
N HIS A 134 -9.32 -4.82 -18.66
CA HIS A 134 -9.29 -3.44 -19.13
C HIS A 134 -7.93 -2.77 -18.87
N ASN A 135 -6.84 -3.55 -18.90
CA ASN A 135 -5.46 -3.06 -18.91
C ASN A 135 -5.11 -2.07 -17.79
N VAL A 136 -5.58 -2.33 -16.56
CA VAL A 136 -5.31 -1.46 -15.41
C VAL A 136 -3.82 -1.19 -15.22
N GLN A 137 -3.45 0.09 -15.11
CA GLN A 137 -2.05 0.49 -14.89
C GLN A 137 -1.69 0.66 -13.41
N GLN A 138 -2.63 1.14 -12.60
CA GLN A 138 -2.44 1.37 -11.17
C GLN A 138 -3.59 0.74 -10.40
N LEU A 139 -3.28 -0.14 -9.46
CA LEU A 139 -4.28 -0.76 -8.61
C LEU A 139 -3.92 -0.63 -7.14
N THR A 140 -4.84 -0.06 -6.37
CA THR A 140 -4.83 -0.10 -4.91
C THR A 140 -6.01 -0.93 -4.44
N PHE A 141 -5.77 -1.98 -3.66
CA PHE A 141 -6.80 -2.85 -3.12
C PHE A 141 -6.55 -3.09 -1.63
N HIS A 142 -7.32 -2.40 -0.79
CA HIS A 142 -7.30 -2.55 0.66
C HIS A 142 -8.61 -3.20 1.09
N SER A 143 -8.53 -4.47 1.51
CA SER A 143 -9.67 -5.22 2.03
C SER A 143 -9.21 -6.11 3.18
N ARG A 144 -9.86 -6.00 4.34
CA ARG A 144 -9.68 -6.96 5.43
C ARG A 144 -10.55 -8.17 5.13
N SER A 145 -10.02 -9.20 4.49
CA SER A 145 -10.79 -10.40 4.17
C SER A 145 -9.93 -11.65 4.24
N ASP A 146 -10.58 -12.80 4.40
CA ASP A 146 -9.94 -14.12 4.34
C ASP A 146 -9.75 -14.62 2.90
N CYS A 147 -9.72 -13.70 1.92
CA CYS A 147 -9.88 -13.91 0.48
C CYS A 147 -8.67 -14.53 -0.26
N GLN A 148 -7.93 -15.42 0.39
CA GLN A 148 -6.64 -15.95 -0.08
C GLN A 148 -6.70 -16.67 -1.43
N TYR A 149 -7.90 -17.04 -1.93
CA TYR A 149 -8.10 -17.88 -3.11
C TYR A 149 -8.76 -17.18 -4.30
N LEU A 150 -9.04 -15.87 -4.21
CA LEU A 150 -9.89 -15.18 -5.19
C LEU A 150 -9.13 -14.25 -6.15
N PHE A 151 -7.81 -14.11 -6.00
CA PHE A 151 -7.01 -13.40 -7.00
C PHE A 151 -6.88 -14.29 -8.25
N PRO A 152 -7.40 -13.87 -9.43
CA PRO A 152 -7.28 -14.66 -10.65
C PRO A 152 -5.81 -14.72 -11.11
N GLU A 153 -5.37 -15.82 -11.71
CA GLU A 153 -3.97 -15.94 -12.19
C GLU A 153 -3.59 -14.85 -13.21
N SER A 154 -4.56 -14.38 -14.00
CA SER A 154 -4.39 -13.26 -14.93
C SER A 154 -3.95 -11.96 -14.25
N PHE A 155 -4.25 -11.81 -12.96
CA PHE A 155 -3.83 -10.69 -12.15
C PHE A 155 -2.30 -10.60 -12.02
N TRP A 156 -1.67 -11.73 -11.74
CA TRP A 156 -0.23 -11.85 -11.49
C TRP A 156 0.61 -11.87 -12.77
N THR A 157 -0.05 -11.87 -13.93
CA THR A 157 0.56 -11.86 -15.27
C THR A 157 0.20 -10.59 -16.06
N CYS A 158 -0.36 -9.58 -15.39
CA CYS A 158 -0.86 -8.37 -16.02
C CYS A 158 0.28 -7.53 -16.63
N GLN A 159 0.22 -7.34 -17.96
CA GLN A 159 1.26 -6.69 -18.74
C GLN A 159 1.25 -5.16 -18.65
N SER A 160 0.10 -4.57 -18.28
CA SER A 160 -0.11 -3.12 -18.20
C SER A 160 0.11 -2.56 -16.79
N LEU A 161 0.15 -3.42 -15.77
CA LEU A 161 0.24 -3.00 -14.38
C LEU A 161 1.62 -2.40 -14.06
N THR A 162 1.63 -1.12 -13.72
CA THR A 162 2.83 -0.33 -13.38
C THR A 162 2.98 -0.08 -11.88
N SER A 163 1.87 -0.02 -11.14
CA SER A 163 1.85 0.18 -9.69
C SER A 163 0.80 -0.72 -9.06
N LEU A 164 1.21 -1.49 -8.05
CA LEU A 164 0.34 -2.38 -7.30
C LEU A 164 0.47 -2.11 -5.81
N GLU A 165 -0.64 -1.88 -5.14
CA GLU A 165 -0.75 -1.72 -3.70
C GLU A 165 -1.82 -2.66 -3.15
N LEU A 166 -1.41 -3.61 -2.32
CA LEU A 166 -2.30 -4.59 -1.68
C LEU A 166 -2.12 -4.54 -0.16
N LYS A 167 -3.23 -4.46 0.56
CA LYS A 167 -3.25 -4.53 2.02
C LYS A 167 -4.15 -5.68 2.46
N GLY A 168 -3.55 -6.68 3.11
CA GLY A 168 -4.23 -7.85 3.64
C GLY A 168 -4.84 -7.62 5.03
N SER A 169 -5.28 -8.71 5.67
CA SER A 169 -5.83 -8.71 7.02
C SER A 169 -4.77 -9.09 8.07
N ASP A 170 -4.97 -8.62 9.30
CA ASP A 170 -4.06 -8.95 10.42
C ASP A 170 -4.11 -10.42 10.84
N TRP A 171 -5.25 -11.08 10.60
CA TRP A 171 -5.53 -12.43 11.12
C TRP A 171 -5.19 -13.52 10.10
N MET A 172 -5.27 -13.22 8.81
CA MET A 172 -5.04 -14.16 7.73
C MET A 172 -4.13 -13.51 6.68
N PRO A 173 -2.81 -13.79 6.71
CA PRO A 173 -1.88 -13.23 5.73
C PRO A 173 -2.31 -13.57 4.30
N MET A 174 -2.21 -12.59 3.40
CA MET A 174 -2.39 -12.84 1.98
C MET A 174 -1.36 -13.85 1.47
N LYS A 175 -1.84 -14.87 0.72
CA LYS A 175 -0.99 -15.76 -0.08
C LYS A 175 -0.71 -15.10 -1.42
N LEU A 176 0.54 -15.13 -1.83
CA LEU A 176 1.00 -14.55 -3.08
C LEU A 176 1.40 -15.68 -4.04
N PRO A 177 1.38 -15.45 -5.35
CA PRO A 177 1.84 -16.45 -6.30
C PRO A 177 3.32 -16.76 -6.04
N THR A 178 3.75 -17.94 -6.46
CA THR A 178 5.18 -18.31 -6.42
C THR A 178 6.03 -17.35 -7.25
N LEU A 179 5.47 -16.85 -8.37
CA LEU A 179 6.10 -15.90 -9.27
C LEU A 179 5.15 -14.74 -9.60
N LEU A 180 5.61 -13.50 -9.43
CA LEU A 180 4.96 -12.32 -9.99
C LEU A 180 5.53 -12.04 -11.38
N ALA A 181 4.68 -12.13 -12.41
CA ALA A 181 5.06 -12.00 -13.81
C ALA A 181 4.42 -10.76 -14.45
N CYS A 182 4.58 -9.60 -13.80
CA CYS A 182 4.10 -8.30 -14.28
C CYS A 182 5.27 -7.46 -14.82
N PRO A 183 5.61 -7.53 -16.12
CA PRO A 183 6.85 -6.96 -16.62
C PRO A 183 6.88 -5.43 -16.66
N ALA A 184 5.72 -4.78 -16.67
CA ALA A 184 5.63 -3.31 -16.59
C ALA A 184 5.66 -2.77 -15.15
N LEU A 185 5.66 -3.64 -14.14
CA LEU A 185 5.56 -3.25 -12.73
C LEU A 185 6.81 -2.48 -12.30
N LYS A 186 6.60 -1.23 -11.84
CA LYS A 186 7.63 -0.34 -11.32
C LYS A 186 7.54 -0.17 -9.80
N SER A 187 6.32 -0.20 -9.27
CA SER A 187 6.05 -0.03 -7.84
C SER A 187 5.20 -1.18 -7.31
N LEU A 188 5.67 -1.80 -6.23
CA LEU A 188 4.94 -2.84 -5.50
C LEU A 188 4.90 -2.49 -4.01
N HIS A 189 3.70 -2.36 -3.47
CA HIS A 189 3.42 -2.20 -2.05
C HIS A 189 2.55 -3.36 -1.57
N LEU A 190 3.05 -4.11 -0.61
CA LEU A 190 2.34 -5.21 0.05
C LEU A 190 2.35 -4.98 1.56
N SER A 191 1.19 -5.09 2.20
CA SER A 191 1.05 -4.94 3.65
C SER A 191 0.21 -6.09 4.24
N HIS A 192 0.56 -6.53 5.45
CA HIS A 192 -0.09 -7.64 6.18
C HIS A 192 -0.10 -8.96 5.37
N PHE A 193 1.08 -9.51 5.09
CA PHE A 193 1.23 -10.75 4.33
C PHE A 193 2.27 -11.70 4.97
N SER A 194 2.28 -12.95 4.52
CA SER A 194 3.22 -13.99 4.96
C SER A 194 4.18 -14.34 3.84
N ALA A 195 5.48 -14.20 4.10
CA ALA A 195 6.57 -14.70 3.26
C ALA A 195 7.02 -16.11 3.69
N ALA A 196 6.11 -16.89 4.28
CA ALA A 196 6.32 -18.29 4.63
C ALA A 196 5.41 -19.21 3.81
N GLY A 197 5.86 -20.44 3.55
CA GLY A 197 5.17 -21.42 2.70
C GLY A 197 5.61 -21.30 1.23
N PRO A 198 4.77 -21.68 0.24
CA PRO A 198 5.11 -21.53 -1.19
C PRO A 198 5.14 -20.06 -1.66
N ASN A 199 4.83 -19.11 -0.78
CA ASN A 199 4.82 -17.69 -1.10
C ASN A 199 6.26 -17.18 -1.10
N PHE A 200 6.67 -16.47 -2.16
CA PHE A 200 8.03 -15.96 -2.35
C PHE A 200 9.11 -17.03 -2.42
N GLU A 201 9.07 -17.87 -3.46
CA GLU A 201 10.30 -18.55 -3.89
C GLU A 201 11.41 -17.52 -4.15
N PRO A 202 12.70 -17.91 -4.10
CA PRO A 202 13.80 -16.97 -4.31
C PRO A 202 13.70 -16.12 -5.60
N THR A 203 12.94 -16.60 -6.58
CA THR A 203 12.71 -16.00 -7.89
C THR A 203 11.43 -15.18 -8.00
N ALA A 204 10.69 -14.95 -6.92
CA ALA A 204 9.33 -14.37 -6.97
C ALA A 204 9.24 -13.00 -7.65
N PHE A 205 10.31 -12.20 -7.60
CA PHE A 205 10.38 -10.88 -8.24
C PHE A 205 11.04 -10.91 -9.63
N SER A 206 11.57 -12.05 -10.08
CA SER A 206 12.29 -12.17 -11.36
C SER A 206 11.41 -11.85 -12.57
N GLY A 207 10.10 -12.05 -12.47
CA GLY A 207 9.13 -11.69 -13.51
C GLY A 207 8.76 -10.20 -13.56
N CYS A 208 9.32 -9.37 -12.67
CA CYS A 208 9.13 -7.93 -12.61
C CYS A 208 10.46 -7.17 -12.88
N PRO A 209 11.06 -7.28 -14.08
CA PRO A 209 12.39 -6.74 -14.41
C PRO A 209 12.49 -5.20 -14.37
N ASN A 210 11.37 -4.49 -14.28
CA ASN A 210 11.30 -3.04 -14.21
C ASN A 210 10.97 -2.50 -12.82
N LEU A 211 10.99 -3.34 -11.79
CA LEU A 211 10.67 -2.94 -10.42
C LEU A 211 11.71 -1.94 -9.89
N GLU A 212 11.26 -0.72 -9.60
CA GLU A 212 12.06 0.41 -9.11
C GLU A 212 11.84 0.64 -7.62
N THR A 213 10.62 0.37 -7.10
CA THR A 213 10.26 0.56 -5.70
C THR A 213 9.51 -0.65 -5.14
N LEU A 214 10.02 -1.19 -4.03
CA LEU A 214 9.42 -2.33 -3.31
C LEU A 214 9.19 -1.95 -1.86
N GLN A 215 7.95 -2.07 -1.41
CA GLN A 215 7.54 -1.76 -0.04
C GLN A 215 6.78 -2.94 0.54
N LEU A 216 7.38 -3.58 1.54
CA LEU A 216 6.81 -4.74 2.22
C LEU A 216 6.58 -4.37 3.68
N PHE A 217 5.33 -4.18 4.07
CA PHE A 217 4.94 -3.82 5.43
C PHE A 217 4.28 -4.96 6.17
N ASP A 218 4.47 -4.97 7.50
CA ASP A 218 3.84 -5.89 8.43
C ASP A 218 3.98 -7.36 7.99
N ILE A 219 5.21 -7.75 7.62
CA ILE A 219 5.54 -9.13 7.29
C ILE A 219 5.35 -9.98 8.55
N LEU A 220 4.41 -10.93 8.48
CA LEU A 220 3.96 -11.73 9.63
C LEU A 220 4.83 -12.97 9.89
N ALA A 221 5.39 -13.57 8.84
CA ALA A 221 6.25 -14.74 8.92
C ALA A 221 7.18 -14.81 7.70
N VAL A 222 8.35 -15.44 7.87
CA VAL A 222 9.31 -15.77 6.81
C VAL A 222 9.57 -17.27 6.86
N GLY A 223 9.60 -17.93 5.71
CA GLY A 223 9.89 -19.36 5.60
C GLY A 223 11.31 -19.73 6.03
N SER A 224 11.60 -21.04 6.12
CA SER A 224 12.94 -21.55 6.47
C SER A 224 14.04 -21.13 5.49
N GLU A 225 13.68 -20.92 4.23
CA GLU A 225 14.60 -20.49 3.17
C GLU A 225 14.92 -18.99 3.20
N GLY A 226 14.16 -18.21 3.98
CA GLY A 226 14.29 -16.76 4.01
C GLY A 226 13.47 -16.05 2.93
N LEU A 227 13.61 -14.73 2.87
CA LEU A 227 13.03 -13.87 1.84
C LEU A 227 14.16 -13.40 0.92
N CYS A 228 14.14 -13.82 -0.34
CA CYS A 228 15.08 -13.32 -1.35
C CYS A 228 14.43 -12.21 -2.18
N ILE A 229 15.17 -11.13 -2.38
CA ILE A 229 14.78 -10.00 -3.21
C ILE A 229 15.80 -9.86 -4.34
N ASP A 230 15.54 -10.50 -5.47
CA ASP A 230 16.28 -10.33 -6.73
C ASP A 230 15.56 -9.31 -7.60
N ALA A 231 16.02 -8.05 -7.54
CA ALA A 231 15.43 -6.95 -8.29
C ALA A 231 16.51 -5.96 -8.77
N LEU A 232 17.05 -6.23 -9.97
CA LEU A 232 18.21 -5.52 -10.54
C LEU A 232 18.04 -4.01 -10.73
N LYS A 233 16.81 -3.53 -10.93
CA LYS A 233 16.48 -2.11 -11.11
C LYS A 233 15.96 -1.42 -9.84
N LEU A 234 15.89 -2.14 -8.73
CA LEU A 234 15.33 -1.63 -7.49
C LEU A 234 16.19 -0.47 -6.94
N THR A 235 15.56 0.67 -6.72
CA THR A 235 16.18 1.89 -6.18
C THR A 235 15.74 2.19 -4.75
N SER A 236 14.51 1.82 -4.39
CA SER A 236 13.96 2.01 -3.05
C SER A 236 13.37 0.72 -2.50
N LEU A 237 13.83 0.31 -1.32
CA LEU A 237 13.34 -0.84 -0.59
C LEU A 237 12.89 -0.44 0.82
N VAL A 238 11.66 -0.81 1.17
CA VAL A 238 11.12 -0.68 2.53
C VAL A 238 10.72 -2.06 3.05
N LEU A 239 11.22 -2.43 4.21
CA LEU A 239 10.87 -3.67 4.90
C LEU A 239 10.36 -3.35 6.31
N SER A 240 9.14 -3.77 6.65
CA SER A 240 8.62 -3.75 8.01
C SER A 240 8.17 -5.14 8.45
N PHE A 241 8.67 -5.59 9.59
CA PHE A 241 8.34 -6.89 10.17
C PHE A 241 7.50 -6.71 11.44
N ALA A 242 6.34 -7.37 11.47
CA ALA A 242 5.45 -7.37 12.63
C ALA A 242 5.91 -8.36 13.70
N SER A 243 6.39 -9.55 13.29
CA SER A 243 6.90 -10.59 14.20
C SER A 243 7.94 -11.46 13.48
N LEU A 244 9.24 -11.20 13.71
CA LEU A 244 10.32 -12.05 13.20
C LEU A 244 10.84 -12.93 14.34
N ARG A 245 10.52 -14.23 14.32
CA ARG A 245 11.10 -15.21 15.27
C ARG A 245 12.40 -15.80 14.74
N HIS A 246 12.39 -16.26 13.49
CA HIS A 246 13.54 -16.80 12.74
C HIS A 246 13.29 -16.51 11.26
N GLY A 247 14.32 -16.09 10.52
CA GLY A 247 14.20 -15.80 9.09
C GLY A 247 15.39 -14.98 8.59
N LYS A 248 15.90 -15.34 7.42
CA LYS A 248 16.97 -14.63 6.71
C LYS A 248 16.35 -13.76 5.62
N VAL A 249 16.89 -12.57 5.38
CA VAL A 249 16.54 -11.75 4.21
C VAL A 249 17.78 -11.59 3.35
N GLU A 250 17.69 -12.01 2.11
CA GLU A 250 18.74 -11.86 1.10
C GLU A 250 18.31 -10.80 0.08
N ILE A 251 19.17 -9.81 -0.14
CA ILE A 251 18.85 -8.67 -1.01
C ILE A 251 19.90 -8.58 -2.11
N TYR A 252 19.46 -8.78 -3.35
CA TYR A 252 20.24 -8.61 -4.56
C TYR A 252 19.63 -7.47 -5.39
N ALA A 253 20.08 -6.26 -5.09
CA ALA A 253 19.58 -5.01 -5.67
C ALA A 253 20.74 -4.02 -5.90
N PRO A 254 21.54 -4.17 -6.97
CA PRO A 254 22.77 -3.39 -7.19
C PRO A 254 22.55 -1.88 -7.41
N ARG A 255 21.31 -1.45 -7.67
CA ARG A 255 20.95 -0.04 -7.89
C ARG A 255 20.25 0.60 -6.69
N LEU A 256 20.23 -0.09 -5.54
CA LEU A 256 19.52 0.37 -4.36
C LEU A 256 20.17 1.65 -3.82
N THR A 257 19.39 2.72 -3.72
CA THR A 257 19.81 4.01 -3.17
C THR A 257 19.15 4.30 -1.82
N THR A 258 17.91 3.85 -1.61
CA THR A 258 17.17 4.05 -0.37
C THR A 258 16.80 2.71 0.25
N PHE A 259 17.17 2.50 1.51
CA PHE A 259 16.78 1.34 2.29
C PHE A 259 16.12 1.78 3.61
N LYS A 260 14.90 1.31 3.87
CA LYS A 260 14.21 1.54 5.14
C LYS A 260 13.82 0.23 5.77
N TYR A 261 14.08 0.13 7.06
CA TYR A 261 13.78 -1.05 7.85
C TYR A 261 13.01 -0.67 9.12
N SER A 262 11.94 -1.41 9.43
CA SER A 262 11.27 -1.34 10.74
C SER A 262 10.99 -2.76 11.29
N GLY A 263 11.22 -3.00 12.57
CA GLY A 263 10.94 -4.30 13.18
C GLY A 263 12.03 -4.80 14.14
N ILE A 264 11.96 -6.09 14.48
CA ILE A 264 12.93 -6.77 15.34
C ILE A 264 14.25 -6.96 14.58
N PRO A 265 15.44 -6.75 15.18
CA PRO A 265 16.73 -6.80 14.48
C PRO A 265 16.81 -7.98 13.49
N PRO A 266 16.96 -7.70 12.18
CA PRO A 266 16.86 -8.75 11.18
C PRO A 266 18.16 -9.57 11.11
N ILE A 267 18.09 -10.76 10.53
CA ILE A 267 19.26 -11.39 9.89
C ILE A 267 19.18 -10.98 8.41
N VAL A 268 19.71 -9.80 8.08
CA VAL A 268 19.89 -9.41 6.66
C VAL A 268 21.27 -9.88 6.24
N CYS A 269 21.32 -10.65 5.16
CA CYS A 269 22.57 -10.99 4.49
C CYS A 269 22.57 -10.31 3.13
N LEU A 270 23.47 -9.35 2.95
CA LEU A 270 23.69 -8.70 1.67
C LEU A 270 24.73 -9.55 0.92
N THR A 271 24.38 -10.05 -0.26
CA THR A 271 25.32 -10.77 -1.11
C THR A 271 26.01 -9.76 -2.02
N ASP A 272 27.32 -9.59 -1.78
CA ASP A 272 28.31 -8.82 -2.54
C ASP A 272 27.84 -7.56 -3.30
N HIS A 273 28.18 -6.41 -2.71
CA HIS A 273 28.24 -5.06 -3.31
C HIS A 273 27.00 -4.15 -3.27
N LEU A 274 26.38 -3.95 -2.10
CA LEU A 274 25.59 -2.73 -1.83
C LEU A 274 26.46 -1.51 -1.51
N ALA A 275 27.57 -1.35 -2.23
CA ALA A 275 28.55 -0.28 -2.02
C ALA A 275 28.02 1.14 -2.33
N SER A 276 26.71 1.30 -2.58
CA SER A 276 26.10 2.53 -3.11
C SER A 276 24.71 2.85 -2.55
N VAL A 277 24.31 2.31 -1.39
CA VAL A 277 23.06 2.77 -0.75
C VAL A 277 23.33 4.16 -0.16
N ASP A 278 22.59 5.17 -0.60
CA ASP A 278 22.80 6.54 -0.16
C ASP A 278 22.13 6.80 1.19
N ASP A 279 20.84 6.44 1.29
CA ASP A 279 20.00 6.75 2.44
C ASP A 279 19.50 5.47 3.12
N VAL A 280 19.86 5.33 4.39
CA VAL A 280 19.49 4.18 5.22
C VAL A 280 18.71 4.64 6.43
N TYR A 281 17.53 4.05 6.65
CA TYR A 281 16.69 4.29 7.81
C TYR A 281 16.45 3.00 8.60
N PHE A 282 16.71 3.02 9.90
CA PHE A 282 16.38 1.91 10.80
C PHE A 282 15.43 2.35 11.91
N ASP A 283 14.33 1.59 12.05
CA ASP A 283 13.41 1.63 13.18
C ASP A 283 13.31 0.28 13.89
N ILE A 284 14.18 0.08 14.87
CA ILE A 284 14.36 -1.17 15.56
C ILE A 284 13.42 -1.24 16.76
N LYS A 285 12.52 -2.21 16.72
CA LYS A 285 11.54 -2.50 17.77
C LYS A 285 12.13 -3.49 18.75
N THR A 286 12.06 -3.18 20.05
CA THR A 286 12.69 -3.98 21.12
C THR A 286 11.74 -4.72 22.03
N LEU A 287 10.55 -5.00 21.53
CA LEU A 287 9.57 -5.82 22.21
C LEU A 287 10.06 -7.28 22.23
N GLY A 288 10.60 -7.73 23.37
CA GLY A 288 10.98 -9.14 23.58
C GLY A 288 12.38 -9.43 24.17
N PHE A 289 13.14 -8.41 24.57
CA PHE A 289 14.57 -8.46 24.97
C PHE A 289 14.95 -9.40 26.14
N LYS A 290 14.00 -10.16 26.71
CA LYS A 290 14.24 -10.98 27.91
C LYS A 290 14.95 -12.32 27.64
N ARG A 291 15.10 -12.76 26.38
CA ARG A 291 15.82 -13.99 26.01
C ARG A 291 16.83 -13.67 24.89
N ASN A 292 18.12 -13.83 25.15
CA ASN A 292 19.25 -13.74 24.19
C ASN A 292 19.75 -12.33 23.79
N GLU A 293 19.92 -11.40 24.73
CA GLU A 293 20.46 -10.04 24.46
C GLU A 293 21.75 -10.02 23.61
N GLU A 294 22.71 -10.90 23.87
CA GLU A 294 24.01 -10.93 23.17
C GLU A 294 23.85 -11.19 21.66
N GLU A 295 22.99 -12.14 21.29
CA GLU A 295 22.74 -12.51 19.89
C GLU A 295 22.09 -11.34 19.13
N TYR A 296 21.16 -10.62 19.76
CA TYR A 296 20.53 -9.44 19.18
C TYR A 296 21.51 -8.29 18.95
N VAL A 297 22.41 -8.04 19.91
CA VAL A 297 23.46 -7.02 19.77
C VAL A 297 24.37 -7.35 18.59
N LEU A 298 24.80 -8.60 18.46
CA LEU A 298 25.65 -9.03 17.36
C LEU A 298 24.94 -8.90 16.00
N ARG A 299 23.67 -9.32 15.91
CA ARG A 299 22.86 -9.15 14.69
C ARG A 299 22.72 -7.68 14.29
N LEU A 300 22.49 -6.81 15.26
CA LEU A 300 22.39 -5.38 15.03
C LEU A 300 23.70 -4.78 14.52
N ILE A 301 24.82 -5.06 15.20
CA ILE A 301 26.14 -4.57 14.80
C ILE A 301 26.48 -5.07 13.39
N ASN A 302 26.26 -6.36 13.10
CA ASN A 302 26.51 -6.92 11.79
C ASN A 302 25.66 -6.22 10.72
N THR A 303 24.35 -6.06 10.97
CA THR A 303 23.44 -5.38 10.04
C THR A 303 23.88 -3.95 9.77
N LEU A 304 24.23 -3.17 10.79
CA LEU A 304 24.71 -1.80 10.61
C LEU A 304 26.06 -1.76 9.87
N ASN A 305 26.94 -2.72 10.12
CA ASN A 305 28.24 -2.83 9.46
C ASN A 305 28.13 -3.16 7.96
N GLU A 306 27.06 -3.83 7.55
CA GLU A 306 26.75 -4.03 6.13
C GLU A 306 26.47 -2.70 5.40
N PHE A 307 25.86 -1.72 6.08
CA PHE A 307 25.55 -0.39 5.53
C PHE A 307 26.60 0.69 5.87
N ARG A 308 27.81 0.31 6.28
CA ARG A 308 28.88 1.23 6.71
C ARG A 308 29.32 2.27 5.65
N HIS A 309 29.02 2.02 4.38
CA HIS A 309 29.36 2.90 3.26
C HIS A 309 28.21 3.84 2.86
N ALA A 310 27.09 3.81 3.58
CA ALA A 310 25.97 4.70 3.27
C ALA A 310 26.29 6.17 3.53
N LYS A 311 25.75 7.07 2.69
CA LYS A 311 25.95 8.52 2.83
C LYS A 311 25.21 9.08 4.04
N SER A 312 24.03 8.54 4.33
CA SER A 312 23.14 8.98 5.39
C SER A 312 22.59 7.77 6.14
N LEU A 313 22.73 7.80 7.47
CA LEU A 313 22.16 6.81 8.38
C LEU A 313 21.23 7.53 9.36
N THR A 314 19.93 7.27 9.23
CA THR A 314 18.90 7.78 10.14
C THR A 314 18.42 6.65 11.05
N LEU A 315 18.46 6.87 12.35
CA LEU A 315 17.97 5.93 13.37
C LEU A 315 16.73 6.52 14.03
N SER A 316 15.69 5.71 14.22
CA SER A 316 14.54 6.11 15.00
C SER A 316 14.89 6.31 16.48
N SER A 317 14.09 7.10 17.20
CA SER A 317 14.27 7.33 18.64
C SER A 317 14.31 6.02 19.45
N SER A 318 13.42 5.07 19.12
CA SER A 318 13.39 3.71 19.70
C SER A 318 14.68 2.93 19.43
N THR A 319 15.26 3.07 18.24
CA THR A 319 16.54 2.44 17.89
C THR A 319 17.68 3.01 18.73
N VAL A 320 17.77 4.34 18.86
CA VAL A 320 18.80 5.01 19.65
C VAL A 320 18.71 4.59 21.12
N GLN A 321 17.51 4.63 21.70
CA GLN A 321 17.31 4.19 23.08
C GLN A 321 17.75 2.73 23.28
N SER A 322 17.41 1.86 22.34
CA SER A 322 17.74 0.44 22.39
C SER A 322 19.23 0.16 22.25
N THR A 323 19.92 0.83 21.32
CA THR A 323 21.38 0.73 21.17
C THR A 323 22.11 1.20 22.43
N ILE A 324 21.67 2.30 23.04
CA ILE A 324 22.21 2.79 24.32
C ILE A 324 22.01 1.73 25.41
N VAL A 325 20.78 1.25 25.61
CA VAL A 325 20.50 0.22 26.61
C VAL A 325 21.41 -0.99 26.40
N LEU A 326 21.56 -1.49 25.17
CA LEU A 326 22.39 -2.66 24.86
C LEU A 326 23.89 -2.44 25.07
N ILE A 327 24.42 -1.26 24.69
CA ILE A 327 25.83 -0.92 24.86
C ILE A 327 26.17 -0.76 26.35
N PHE A 328 25.24 -0.23 27.15
CA PHE A 328 25.48 0.00 28.58
C PHE A 328 25.05 -1.15 29.49
N SER A 329 24.17 -2.06 29.04
CA SER A 329 23.74 -3.25 29.79
C SER A 329 24.62 -4.47 29.53
N SER A 330 25.22 -4.62 28.35
CA SER A 330 25.99 -5.82 28.01
C SER A 330 27.44 -5.75 28.50
N THR A 331 27.84 -6.75 29.30
CA THR A 331 29.24 -6.94 29.71
C THR A 331 30.19 -7.15 28.51
N LEU A 332 29.65 -7.54 27.36
CA LEU A 332 30.34 -7.70 26.08
C LEU A 332 30.75 -6.38 25.43
N ALA A 333 29.90 -5.34 25.46
CA ALA A 333 30.29 -4.03 24.93
C ALA A 333 31.51 -3.47 25.68
N TRP A 334 31.53 -3.63 27.01
CA TRP A 334 32.71 -3.31 27.83
C TRP A 334 33.93 -4.16 27.48
N LYS A 335 33.78 -5.48 27.28
CA LYS A 335 34.89 -6.37 26.85
C LYS A 335 35.43 -6.02 25.45
N LEU A 336 34.57 -5.64 24.50
CA LEU A 336 34.96 -5.24 23.15
C LEU A 336 35.63 -3.86 23.12
N ILE A 337 35.12 -2.89 23.90
CA ILE A 337 35.76 -1.58 24.09
C ILE A 337 37.13 -1.75 24.74
N GLN A 338 37.27 -2.62 25.74
CA GLN A 338 38.57 -2.89 26.36
C GLN A 338 39.53 -3.58 25.40
N LYS A 339 39.07 -4.58 24.63
CA LYS A 339 39.90 -5.26 23.64
C LYS A 339 40.39 -4.31 22.53
N ARG A 340 39.54 -3.38 22.08
CA ARG A 340 39.92 -2.35 21.09
C ARG A 340 40.94 -1.36 21.65
N ARG A 341 40.76 -0.89 22.89
CA ARG A 341 41.73 -0.03 23.59
C ARG A 341 43.08 -0.71 23.86
N GLN A 342 43.11 -2.04 23.92
CA GLN A 342 44.34 -2.80 24.12
C GLN A 342 45.12 -2.95 22.80
N ILE A 343 44.42 -3.16 21.68
CA ILE A 343 45.01 -3.19 20.33
C ILE A 343 45.55 -1.80 19.92
N GLU A 344 44.86 -0.71 20.30
CA GLU A 344 45.33 0.66 20.05
C GLU A 344 46.52 1.10 20.92
N LYS A 345 46.89 0.32 21.94
CA LYS A 345 48.09 0.55 22.77
C LYS A 345 49.28 -0.32 22.37
N GLU A 346 49.06 -1.33 21.52
CA GLU A 346 50.09 -2.26 21.04
C GLU A 346 50.57 -1.93 19.61
N ASN A 347 49.96 -0.92 18.96
CA ASN A 347 50.49 -0.18 17.81
C ASN A 347 50.88 1.23 18.27
#